data_AF-X1F8P1-F1
#
_entry.id   AF-X1F8P1-F1
#
_cell.length_a   1.000
_cell.length_b   1.000
_cell.length_c   1.000
_cell.angle_alpha   90.00
_cell.angle_beta   90.00
_cell.angle_gamma   90.00
#
_symmetry.space_group_name_H-M   'P 1'
#
loop_
_entity.id
_entity.type
_entity.pdbx_description
1 polymer ?
#
loop_
_entity_poly.entity_id
_entity_poly.type
_entity_poly.pdbx_seq_one_letter_code
_entity_poly.pdbx_strand_id
1 'polypeptide(L)' 'RFKGELWQATSDTTIEPNTKVIVVEKDESTLKVKLKE' A
#
# COMPACT_ATOMS: atom_id res chain seq x y z
N ARG A 1 -3.29 5.20 3.51
CA ARG A 1 -4.76 5.29 3.68
C ARG A 1 -5.42 4.59 2.51
N PHE A 2 -6.34 3.68 2.77
CA PHE A 2 -7.10 2.97 1.74
C PHE A 2 -8.59 3.15 2.03
N LYS A 3 -9.34 3.72 1.08
CA LYS A 3 -10.77 4.05 1.22
C LYS A 3 -11.14 4.87 2.47
N GLY A 4 -10.23 5.71 2.96
CA GLY A 4 -10.44 6.55 4.14
C GLY A 4 -9.93 5.94 5.46
N GLU A 5 -9.61 4.65 5.47
CA GLU A 5 -9.08 3.96 6.65
C GLU A 5 -7.55 3.87 6.63
N LEU A 6 -6.96 3.78 7.82
CA LEU A 6 -5.55 3.46 8.00
C LEU A 6 -5.40 1.94 7.93
N TRP A 7 -4.60 1.48 6.98
CA TRP A 7 -4.32 0.07 6.75
C TRP A 7 -2.81 -0.15 6.84
N GLN A 8 -2.42 -1.31 7.38
CA GLN A 8 -1.05 -1.76 7.32
C GLN A 8 -0.75 -2.21 5.89
N ALA A 9 0.44 -1.84 5.38
CA ALA A 9 0.83 -2.19 4.02
C ALA A 9 2.29 -2.63 3.96
N THR A 10 2.58 -3.58 3.07
CA THR A 10 3.91 -4.08 2.79
C THR A 10 4.27 -3.82 1.34
N SER A 11 5.54 -3.54 1.09
CA SER A 11 6.09 -3.27 -0.23
C SER A 11 7.49 -3.87 -0.31
N ASP A 12 7.83 -4.39 -1.49
CA ASP A 12 9.17 -4.91 -1.77
C ASP A 12 10.20 -3.77 -1.96
N THR A 13 9.73 -2.55 -2.21
CA THR A 13 10.57 -1.36 -2.42
C THR A 13 10.28 -0.29 -1.37
N THR A 14 11.27 0.57 -1.10
CA THR A 14 11.08 1.77 -0.29
C THR A 14 10.09 2.71 -0.98
N ILE A 15 9.05 3.12 -0.26
CA ILE A 15 8.04 4.06 -0.75
C ILE A 15 8.14 5.32 0.10
N GLU A 16 8.37 6.45 -0.54
CA GLU A 16 8.42 7.73 0.18
C GLU A 16 7.03 8.10 0.72
N PRO A 17 6.95 8.79 1.87
CA PRO A 17 5.69 9.28 2.42
C PRO A 17 4.89 10.09 1.37
N ASN A 18 3.56 9.97 1.41
CA ASN A 18 2.62 10.63 0.49
C ASN A 18 2.72 10.21 -0.99
N THR A 19 3.50 9.18 -1.32
CA THR A 19 3.54 8.61 -2.67
C THR A 19 2.26 7.83 -2.95
N LYS A 20 1.73 7.98 -4.17
CA LYS A 20 0.57 7.19 -4.62
C LYS A 20 1.02 5.79 -4.98
N VAL A 21 0.33 4.80 -4.44
CA VAL A 21 0.63 3.37 -4.62
C VAL A 21 -0.59 2.65 -5.15
N ILE A 22 -0.36 1.52 -5.80
CA ILE A 22 -1.42 0.58 -6.21
C ILE A 22 -1.41 -0.61 -5.25
N VAL A 23 -2.61 -1.06 -4.87
CA VAL A 23 -2.77 -2.30 -4.12
C VAL A 23 -2.71 -3.47 -5.11
N VAL A 24 -1.75 -4.36 -4.90
CA VAL A 24 -1.53 -5.55 -5.74
C VAL A 24 -2.24 -6.74 -5.12
N GLU A 25 -2.25 -6.82 -3.79
CA GLU A 25 -2.82 -7.94 -3.04
C GLU A 25 -3.40 -7.42 -1.72
N LYS A 26 -4.46 -8.08 -1.26
CA LYS A 26 -5.10 -7.78 0.02
C LYS A 26 -5.22 -9.07 0.82
N ASP A 27 -4.57 -9.09 1.97
CA ASP A 27 -4.72 -10.10 3.00
C ASP A 27 -5.77 -9.67 4.04
N GLU A 28 -6.01 -10.49 5.07
CA GLU A 28 -6.99 -10.23 6.13
C GLU A 28 -6.78 -8.88 6.84
N SER A 29 -5.52 -8.47 7.07
CA SER A 29 -5.18 -7.25 7.80
C SER A 29 -4.07 -6.42 7.15
N THR A 30 -3.57 -6.81 5.96
CA THR A 30 -2.41 -6.17 5.33
C THR A 30 -2.64 -6.00 3.84
N LEU A 31 -2.18 -4.88 3.28
CA LEU A 31 -2.22 -4.59 1.85
C LEU A 31 -0.82 -4.71 1.26
N LYS A 32 -0.64 -5.57 0.28
CA LYS A 32 0.58 -5.56 -0.53
C LYS A 32 0.46 -4.46 -1.57
N VAL A 33 1.37 -3.49 -1.53
CA VAL A 33 1.34 -2.32 -2.41
C VAL A 33 2.62 -2.23 -3.23
N LYS A 34 2.49 -1.64 -4.43
CA LYS A 34 3.63 -1.29 -5.30
C LYS A 34 3.51 0.16 -5.75
N LEU A 35 4.64 0.74 -6.13
CA LEU A 35 4.67 2.06 -6.75
C LEU A 35 3.82 2.03 -8.02
N LYS A 36 3.03 3.09 -8.22
CA LYS A 36 2.35 3.31 -9.47
C LYS A 36 3.35 3.92 -10.43
N GLU A 37 3.78 3.16 -11.44
CA GLU A 37 4.49 3.72 -12.60
C GLU A 37 3.64 4.78 -13.31
#